data_AF-A0A7C9N636-F1
#
_entry.id   AF-A0A7C9N636-F1
#
_cell.length_a   1.000
_cell.length_b   1.000
_cell.length_c   1.000
_cell.angle_alpha   90.00
_cell.angle_beta   90.00
_cell.angle_gamma   90.00
#
_symmetry.space_group_name_H-M   'P 1'
#
loop_
_entity.id
_entity.type
_entity.pdbx_description
1 polymer ?
#
loop_
_entity_poly.entity_id
_entity_poly.type
_entity_poly.pdbx_seq_one_letter_code
_entity_poly.pdbx_strand_id
1 'polypeptide(L)'
;MPLIHHTPHTTPCCCTRVCLACHGDRLASLLETATAFRLFRFEAQAVVAEGSWDMPDGGLIPLAGFLAGAGVVLLVCGGATCCCLKHFTRHGVAVAPWIVGEVSAVLSALGQNRLDTLLAPGARPSRALARRVRVGTNDLESTQS
;
A
#
# COMPACT_ATOMS: atom_id res chain seq x y z
N MET A 1 -35.77 -12.72 -32.01
CA MET A 1 -35.26 -11.72 -31.04
C MET A 1 -34.67 -12.45 -29.85
N PRO A 2 -33.35 -12.42 -29.63
CA PRO A 2 -32.78 -12.82 -28.35
C PRO A 2 -32.49 -11.56 -27.50
N LEU A 3 -33.00 -11.55 -26.28
CA LEU A 3 -32.59 -10.62 -25.23
C LEU A 3 -31.12 -10.88 -24.90
N ILE A 4 -30.29 -9.86 -25.12
CA ILE A 4 -28.91 -9.85 -24.68
C ILE A 4 -28.96 -9.65 -23.17
N HIS A 5 -28.72 -10.72 -22.40
CA HIS A 5 -28.38 -10.60 -20.99
C HIS A 5 -27.04 -9.86 -20.91
N HIS A 6 -27.10 -8.58 -20.56
CA HIS A 6 -25.94 -7.84 -20.08
C HIS A 6 -25.53 -8.52 -18.77
N THR A 7 -24.62 -9.48 -18.85
CA THR A 7 -23.84 -9.85 -17.67
C THR A 7 -22.99 -8.62 -17.36
N PRO A 8 -23.03 -8.05 -16.14
CA PRO A 8 -21.98 -7.14 -15.75
C PRO A 8 -20.70 -7.97 -15.79
N HIS A 9 -19.89 -7.72 -16.81
CA HIS A 9 -18.48 -8.06 -16.75
C HIS A 9 -17.96 -7.32 -15.53
N THR A 10 -17.89 -8.01 -14.39
CA THR A 10 -17.09 -7.57 -13.25
C THR A 10 -15.66 -7.66 -13.75
N THR A 11 -15.21 -6.65 -14.49
CA THR A 11 -13.80 -6.34 -14.59
C THR A 11 -13.31 -6.39 -13.14
N PRO A 12 -12.32 -7.22 -12.79
CA PRO A 12 -11.72 -7.11 -11.48
C PRO A 12 -11.14 -5.70 -11.44
N CYS A 13 -11.87 -4.78 -10.84
CA CYS A 13 -11.39 -3.46 -10.50
C CYS A 13 -10.06 -3.75 -9.82
N CYS A 14 -8.95 -3.28 -10.38
CA CYS A 14 -7.59 -3.62 -9.96
C CYS A 14 -7.26 -2.99 -8.58
N CYS A 15 -8.22 -3.06 -7.66
CA CYS A 15 -8.22 -2.46 -6.35
C CYS A 15 -7.00 -2.97 -5.61
N THR A 16 -6.06 -2.06 -5.43
CA THR A 16 -4.74 -2.38 -4.91
C THR A 16 -4.78 -2.23 -3.40
N ARG A 17 -4.52 -3.31 -2.68
CA ARG A 17 -4.45 -3.28 -1.21
C ARG A 17 -3.07 -2.93 -0.73
N VAL A 18 -3.00 -1.89 0.09
CA VAL A 18 -1.78 -1.35 0.68
C VAL A 18 -1.92 -1.36 2.19
N CYS A 19 -0.87 -1.80 2.87
CA CYS A 19 -0.78 -1.78 4.33
C CYS A 19 0.24 -0.73 4.78
N LEU A 20 -0.10 0.04 5.81
CA LEU A 20 0.80 0.98 6.46
C LEU A 20 1.20 0.44 7.83
N ALA A 21 2.50 0.38 8.10
CA ALA A 21 3.04 0.06 9.41
C ALA A 21 3.09 1.32 10.28
N CYS A 22 2.20 1.40 11.26
CA CYS A 22 1.95 2.60 12.05
C CYS A 22 2.39 2.43 13.51
N HIS A 23 2.77 3.56 14.09
CA HIS A 23 2.91 3.75 15.53
C HIS A 23 2.09 4.98 15.92
N GLY A 24 0.89 4.76 16.47
CA GLY A 24 -0.10 5.83 16.65
C GLY A 24 -0.63 6.33 15.30
N ASP A 25 -0.49 7.64 15.04
CA ASP A 25 -0.95 8.28 13.80
C ASP A 25 0.16 8.51 12.75
N ARG A 26 1.37 8.02 13.02
CA ARG A 26 2.54 8.13 12.14
C ARG A 26 3.02 6.77 11.70
N LEU A 27 3.79 6.73 10.61
CA LEU A 27 4.53 5.52 10.25
C LEU A 27 5.57 5.19 11.32
N ALA A 28 5.68 3.90 11.63
CA ALA A 28 6.70 3.40 12.54
C ALA A 28 8.09 3.57 11.91
N SER A 29 9.04 4.06 12.71
CA SER A 29 10.44 4.26 12.26
C SER A 29 11.09 2.96 11.81
N LEU A 30 10.77 1.85 12.47
CA LEU A 30 11.11 0.50 12.04
C LEU A 30 9.85 -0.34 11.96
N LEU A 31 9.83 -1.29 11.03
CA LEU A 31 8.70 -2.22 10.89
C LEU A 31 8.45 -3.04 12.16
N GLU A 32 9.52 -3.41 12.89
CA GLU A 32 9.44 -4.15 14.15
C GLU A 32 8.85 -3.34 15.32
N THR A 33 8.88 -2.00 15.25
CA THR A 33 8.33 -1.12 16.28
C THR A 33 6.89 -0.67 15.96
N ALA A 34 6.33 -1.16 14.86
CA ALA A 34 4.95 -0.88 14.50
C ALA A 34 4.00 -1.52 15.52
N THR A 35 3.11 -0.72 16.08
CA THR A 35 2.07 -1.21 16.99
C THR A 35 0.82 -1.61 16.23
N ALA A 36 0.56 -0.97 15.09
CA ALA A 36 -0.62 -1.24 14.28
C ALA A 36 -0.28 -1.29 12.79
N PHE A 37 -1.04 -2.08 12.06
CA PHE A 37 -0.99 -2.24 10.63
C PHE A 37 -2.34 -1.86 10.07
N ARG A 38 -2.40 -0.76 9.30
CA ARG A 38 -3.65 -0.23 8.75
C ARG A 38 -3.76 -0.61 7.28
N LEU A 39 -4.87 -1.24 6.90
CA LEU A 39 -5.17 -1.70 5.55
C LEU A 39 -6.00 -0.67 4.80
N PHE A 40 -5.55 -0.36 3.59
CA PHE A 40 -6.21 0.54 2.68
C PHE A 40 -6.39 -0.13 1.33
N ARG A 41 -7.57 0.05 0.74
CA ARG A 41 -7.89 -0.34 -0.63
C ARG A 41 -7.87 0.92 -1.48
N PHE A 42 -6.99 0.92 -2.49
CA PHE A 42 -6.96 1.95 -3.51
C PHE A 42 -7.91 1.57 -4.64
N GLU A 43 -8.93 2.38 -4.83
CA GLU A 43 -9.88 2.28 -5.94
C GLU A 43 -9.60 3.40 -6.96
N ALA A 44 -10.33 3.41 -8.07
CA ALA A 44 -10.09 4.36 -9.16
C ALA A 44 -10.23 5.84 -8.76
N GLN A 45 -11.01 6.15 -7.72
CA GLN A 45 -11.29 7.54 -7.30
C GLN A 45 -11.13 7.78 -5.80
N ALA A 46 -10.84 6.76 -5.01
CA ALA A 46 -10.80 6.89 -3.56
C ALA A 46 -9.86 5.88 -2.91
N VAL A 47 -9.46 6.21 -1.69
CA VAL A 47 -8.77 5.29 -0.79
C VAL A 47 -9.72 4.95 0.35
N VAL A 48 -9.98 3.66 0.54
CA VAL A 48 -10.92 3.16 1.55
C VAL A 48 -10.14 2.41 2.62
N ALA A 49 -10.32 2.78 3.89
CA ALA A 49 -9.78 1.98 5.00
C ALA A 49 -10.59 0.68 5.12
N GLU A 50 -9.94 -0.47 4.98
CA GLU A 50 -10.60 -1.78 5.12
C GLU A 50 -10.47 -2.36 6.53
N GLY A 51 -9.44 -1.95 7.29
CA GLY A 51 -9.27 -2.41 8.67
C GLY A 51 -7.90 -2.11 9.26
N SER A 52 -7.68 -2.57 10.48
CA SER A 52 -6.38 -2.53 11.14
C SER A 52 -6.19 -3.71 12.09
N TRP A 53 -4.95 -4.10 12.32
CA TRP A 53 -4.56 -5.13 13.28
C TRP A 53 -3.26 -4.76 13.97
N ASP A 54 -3.04 -5.32 15.15
CA ASP A 54 -1.77 -5.20 15.85
C ASP A 54 -0.72 -6.15 15.27
N MET A 55 0.53 -6.05 15.74
CA MET A 55 1.56 -7.02 15.39
C MET A 55 1.13 -8.43 15.82
N PRO A 56 1.13 -9.44 14.91
CA PRO A 56 0.77 -10.80 15.27
C PRO A 56 1.79 -11.42 16.24
N ASP A 57 1.32 -12.34 17.07
CA ASP A 57 2.17 -13.15 17.93
C ASP A 57 3.22 -13.90 17.07
N GLY A 58 4.51 -13.68 17.37
CA GLY A 58 5.63 -14.17 16.56
C GLY A 58 6.23 -13.14 15.58
N GLY A 59 5.70 -11.91 15.53
CA GLY A 59 6.33 -10.76 14.89
C GLY A 59 6.30 -10.76 13.36
N LEU A 60 7.41 -10.38 12.74
CA LEU A 60 7.47 -10.11 11.29
C LEU A 60 7.31 -11.36 10.41
N ILE A 61 7.63 -12.54 10.93
CA ILE A 61 7.58 -13.79 10.18
C ILE A 61 6.11 -14.19 9.85
N PRO A 62 5.21 -14.33 10.83
CA PRO A 62 3.79 -14.62 10.56
C PRO A 62 3.09 -13.44 9.88
N LEU A 63 3.54 -12.20 10.11
CA LEU A 63 2.98 -11.02 9.47
C LEU A 63 3.03 -11.11 7.93
N ALA A 64 4.12 -11.57 7.34
CA ALA A 64 4.23 -11.66 5.87
C ALA A 64 3.16 -12.59 5.25
N GLY A 65 2.92 -13.74 5.89
CA GLY A 65 1.86 -14.67 5.45
C GLY A 65 0.47 -14.09 5.67
N PHE A 66 0.25 -13.40 6.79
CA PHE A 66 -1.00 -12.71 7.09
C PHE A 66 -1.33 -11.64 6.05
N LEU A 67 -0.36 -10.75 5.73
CA LEU A 67 -0.54 -9.71 4.72
C LEU A 67 -0.83 -10.29 3.34
N ALA A 68 -0.10 -11.34 2.94
CA ALA A 68 -0.34 -12.03 1.68
C ALA A 68 -1.74 -12.66 1.62
N GLY A 69 -2.20 -13.30 2.70
CA GLY A 69 -3.55 -13.86 2.82
C GLY A 69 -4.65 -12.80 2.74
N ALA A 70 -4.39 -11.59 3.26
CA ALA A 70 -5.28 -10.43 3.12
C ALA A 70 -5.24 -9.79 1.71
N GLY A 71 -4.38 -10.28 0.81
CA GLY A 71 -4.23 -9.76 -0.55
C GLY A 71 -3.48 -8.42 -0.61
N VAL A 72 -2.72 -8.07 0.44
CA VAL A 72 -1.88 -6.87 0.45
C VAL A 72 -0.73 -7.06 -0.53
N VAL A 73 -0.59 -6.12 -1.46
CA VAL A 73 0.49 -6.17 -2.46
C VAL A 73 1.65 -5.24 -2.13
N LEU A 74 1.43 -4.28 -1.23
CA LEU A 74 2.41 -3.30 -0.79
C LEU A 74 2.30 -3.01 0.70
N LEU A 75 3.42 -3.07 1.41
CA LEU A 75 3.59 -2.63 2.80
C LEU A 75 4.50 -1.40 2.84
N VAL A 76 4.06 -0.31 3.47
CA VAL A 76 4.84 0.93 3.63
C VAL A 76 5.28 1.09 5.08
N CYS A 77 6.55 1.42 5.30
CA CYS A 77 7.14 1.60 6.63
C CYS A 77 8.32 2.58 6.63
N GLY A 78 8.70 3.08 7.81
CA GLY A 78 9.85 3.98 7.97
C GLY A 78 11.21 3.30 7.79
N GLY A 79 11.30 2.00 8.08
CA GLY A 79 12.56 1.27 7.95
C GLY A 79 12.32 -0.23 8.09
N ALA A 80 13.12 -1.02 7.38
CA ALA A 80 13.07 -2.46 7.47
C ALA A 80 14.48 -3.03 7.30
N THR A 81 14.82 -4.05 8.08
CA THR A 81 16.07 -4.78 7.94
C THR A 81 16.07 -5.62 6.65
N CYS A 82 17.24 -5.79 6.03
CA CYS A 82 17.37 -6.43 4.71
C CYS A 82 16.84 -7.88 4.67
N CYS A 83 16.97 -8.61 5.78
CA CYS A 83 16.44 -9.97 5.92
C CYS A 83 14.90 -10.01 5.86
N CYS A 84 14.22 -9.03 6.44
CA CYS A 84 12.77 -8.94 6.42
C CYS A 84 12.24 -8.67 5.01
N LEU A 85 12.86 -7.74 4.27
CA LEU A 85 12.44 -7.40 2.90
C LEU A 85 12.36 -8.63 1.98
N LYS A 86 13.36 -9.52 2.06
CA LYS A 86 13.37 -10.77 1.29
C LYS A 86 12.24 -11.72 1.71
N HIS A 87 11.92 -11.78 2.99
CA HIS A 87 10.81 -12.60 3.51
C HIS A 87 9.47 -12.14 2.95
N PHE A 88 9.12 -10.86 3.09
CA PHE A 88 7.88 -10.31 2.53
C PHE A 88 7.78 -10.48 1.01
N THR A 89 8.88 -10.25 0.30
CA THR A 89 8.92 -10.39 -1.16
C THR A 89 8.65 -11.84 -1.60
N ARG A 90 9.13 -12.84 -0.86
CA ARG A 90 8.84 -14.26 -1.13
C ARG A 90 7.37 -14.61 -0.97
N HIS A 91 6.66 -13.91 -0.08
CA HIS A 91 5.21 -14.01 0.10
C HIS A 91 4.41 -13.15 -0.90
N GLY A 92 5.06 -12.48 -1.86
CA GLY A 92 4.41 -11.64 -2.86
C GLY A 92 4.12 -10.20 -2.42
N VAL A 93 4.45 -9.85 -1.18
CA VAL A 93 4.24 -8.52 -0.60
C VAL A 93 5.45 -7.65 -0.90
N ALA A 94 5.28 -6.58 -1.67
CA ALA A 94 6.32 -5.58 -1.84
C ALA A 94 6.44 -4.75 -0.57
N VAL A 95 7.65 -4.33 -0.20
CA VAL A 95 7.87 -3.43 0.94
C VAL A 95 8.50 -2.14 0.44
N ALA A 96 7.90 -1.01 0.81
CA ALA A 96 8.43 0.34 0.67
C ALA A 96 8.99 0.80 2.03
N PRO A 97 10.28 0.56 2.31
CA PRO A 97 10.94 1.13 3.49
C PRO A 97 11.26 2.60 3.27
N TRP A 98 11.73 3.27 4.34
CA TRP A 98 12.24 4.64 4.32
C TRP A 98 11.20 5.72 4.06
N ILE A 99 9.93 5.46 4.39
CA ILE A 99 8.87 6.47 4.28
C ILE A 99 8.57 7.07 5.65
N VAL A 100 8.66 8.39 5.76
CA VAL A 100 8.40 9.12 7.00
C VAL A 100 7.18 10.01 6.82
N GLY A 101 6.30 10.03 7.81
CA GLY A 101 5.13 10.91 7.79
C GLY A 101 3.97 10.41 8.63
N GLU A 102 2.93 11.23 8.68
CA GLU A 102 1.61 10.85 9.20
C GLU A 102 0.87 9.98 8.18
N VAL A 103 -0.06 9.16 8.68
CA VAL A 103 -0.86 8.26 7.84
C VAL A 103 -1.56 9.02 6.71
N SER A 104 -2.17 10.16 7.02
CA SER A 104 -2.85 11.03 6.04
C SER A 104 -1.94 11.52 4.92
N ALA A 105 -0.74 12.00 5.25
CA ALA A 105 0.26 12.47 4.29
C ALA A 105 0.74 11.33 3.39
N VAL A 106 0.96 10.14 3.96
CA VAL A 106 1.39 8.95 3.21
C VAL A 106 0.31 8.48 2.24
N LEU A 107 -0.95 8.45 2.66
CA LEU A 107 -2.07 8.10 1.79
C LEU A 107 -2.24 9.09 0.63
N SER A 108 -2.09 10.39 0.91
CA SER A 108 -2.11 11.44 -0.11
C SER A 108 -0.98 11.26 -1.12
N ALA A 109 0.25 11.04 -0.65
CA ALA A 109 1.41 10.80 -1.50
C ALA A 109 1.29 9.50 -2.32
N LEU A 110 0.74 8.42 -1.74
CA LEU A 110 0.44 7.19 -2.47
C LEU A 110 -0.58 7.42 -3.59
N GLY A 111 -1.65 8.18 -3.32
CA GLY A 111 -2.68 8.50 -4.32
C GLY A 111 -2.14 9.34 -5.48
N GLN A 112 -1.18 10.22 -5.21
CA GLN A 112 -0.53 11.06 -6.22
C GLN A 112 0.68 10.39 -6.90
N ASN A 113 1.01 9.14 -6.52
CA ASN A 113 2.25 8.45 -6.92
C ASN A 113 3.52 9.28 -6.63
N ARG A 114 3.50 10.03 -5.52
CA ARG A 114 4.55 10.95 -5.04
C ARG A 114 5.18 10.48 -3.73
N LEU A 115 5.26 9.18 -3.52
CA LEU A 115 5.85 8.61 -2.30
C LEU A 115 7.33 8.98 -2.13
N ASP A 116 8.01 9.35 -3.22
CA ASP A 116 9.37 9.88 -3.23
C ASP A 116 9.52 11.16 -2.41
N THR A 117 8.45 11.95 -2.26
CA THR A 117 8.47 13.19 -1.47
C THR A 117 8.54 12.95 0.04
N LEU A 118 8.21 11.73 0.48
CA LEU A 118 8.24 11.31 1.88
C LEU A 118 9.42 10.40 2.21
N LEU A 119 10.40 10.30 1.30
CA LEU A 119 11.61 9.53 1.54
C LEU A 119 12.44 10.15 2.68
N ALA A 120 12.85 9.33 3.62
CA ALA A 120 13.82 9.72 4.63
C ALA A 120 15.13 10.19 3.97
N PRO A 121 15.79 11.25 4.49
CA PRO A 121 17.08 11.68 3.98
C PRO A 121 18.11 10.53 4.05
N GLY A 122 18.75 10.23 2.93
CA GLY A 122 19.70 9.11 2.78
C GLY A 122 19.10 7.82 2.21
N ALA A 123 17.78 7.76 1.98
CA ALA A 123 17.13 6.62 1.34
C ALA A 123 17.47 6.55 -0.16
N ARG A 124 17.82 5.36 -0.65
CA ARG A 124 17.88 5.11 -2.10
C ARG A 124 16.50 4.63 -2.55
N PRO A 125 15.85 5.28 -3.54
CA PRO A 125 14.55 4.84 -4.02
C PRO A 125 14.68 3.42 -4.59
N SER A 126 13.98 2.45 -3.99
CA SER A 126 13.94 1.09 -4.51
C SER A 126 13.13 1.08 -5.81
N ARG A 127 13.81 0.86 -6.94
CA ARG A 127 13.26 0.88 -8.31
C ARG A 127 12.05 -0.04 -8.54
N ALA A 128 11.75 -0.94 -7.60
CA ALA A 128 10.64 -1.89 -7.66
C ALA A 128 9.26 -1.25 -7.41
N LEU A 129 9.20 -0.09 -6.76
CA LEU A 129 7.93 0.47 -6.26
C LEU A 129 7.09 1.17 -7.33
N ALA A 130 7.75 1.90 -8.24
CA ALA A 130 7.12 2.78 -9.22
C ALA A 130 6.17 2.10 -10.23
N ARG A 131 6.11 0.77 -10.27
CA ARG A 131 5.29 0.03 -11.26
C ARG A 131 4.00 -0.57 -10.72
N ARG A 132 3.85 -0.73 -9.39
CA ARG A 132 2.76 -1.53 -8.82
C ARG A 132 1.55 -0.72 -8.35
N VAL A 133 1.73 0.57 -8.06
CA VAL A 133 0.63 1.48 -7.69
C VAL A 133 0.34 2.37 -8.90
N ARG A 134 -0.31 1.82 -9.93
CA ARG A 134 -0.99 2.67 -10.92
C ARG A 134 -2.38 2.96 -10.36
N VAL A 135 -2.45 3.94 -9.46
CA VAL A 135 -3.73 4.64 -9.24
C VAL A 135 -3.98 5.39 -10.54
N GLY A 136 -5.09 5.07 -11.21
CA GLY A 136 -5.48 5.74 -12.44
C GLY A 136 -5.65 7.23 -12.16
N THR A 137 -4.67 8.03 -12.59
CA THR A 137 -4.88 9.44 -12.82
C THR A 137 -5.92 9.54 -13.92
N ASN A 138 -7.18 9.72 -13.52
CA ASN A 138 -8.15 10.28 -14.42
C ASN A 138 -7.80 11.77 -14.52
N ASP A 139 -7.15 12.14 -15.61
CA ASP A 139 -7.17 13.50 -16.14
C ASP A 139 -8.62 13.99 -16.12
N LEU A 140 -8.95 14.88 -15.19
CA LEU A 140 -10.03 15.85 -15.42
C LEU A 140 -9.47 16.91 -16.36
N GLU A 141 -9.25 16.51 -17.62
CA GLU A 141 -9.29 17.43 -18.75
C GLU A 141 -10.68 17.30 -19.37
N SER A 142 -11.56 18.23 -19.02
CA SER A 142 -12.78 18.57 -19.77
C SER A 142 -13.20 19.98 -19.31
N THR A 143 -12.84 21.02 -20.07
CA THR A 143 -13.70 21.64 -21.12
C THR A 143 -14.71 22.61 -20.48
N GLN A 144 -14.68 23.94 -20.68
CA GLN A 144 -15.01 24.74 -21.88
C GLN A 144 -14.66 26.23 -21.53
N SER A 145 -13.98 27.01 -22.40
CA SER A 145 -14.50 27.81 -23.53
C SER A 145 -15.54 28.87 -23.14
#